data_AF-A0AA35X771-F1
#
_entry.id   AF-A0AA35X771-F1
#
_cell.length_a   1.000
_cell.length_b   1.000
_cell.length_c   1.000
_cell.angle_alpha   90.00
_cell.angle_beta   90.00
_cell.angle_gamma   90.00
#
_symmetry.space_group_name_H-M   'P 1'
#
loop_
_entity.id
_entity.type
_entity.pdbx_description
1 polymer ?
#
loop_
_entity_poly.entity_id
_entity_poly.type
_entity_poly.pdbx_seq_one_letter_code
_entity_poly.pdbx_strand_id
1 'polypeptide(L)'
;QHNITVAHRELLPSSVSSVSDLLGEEDDYRIIFLNVNPAPAREILCEAYHRGHSIPFYTWILYGWYDSGWWKTPHSIGTGSENCTDEQISSVLEYSFALRCVSHAIRQGR
;
A
#
# COMPACT_ATOMS: atom_id res chain seq x y z
N GLN A 1 -9.69 20.27 18.13
CA GLN A 1 -8.35 19.98 17.55
C GLN A 1 -8.20 18.48 17.51
N HIS A 2 -7.86 17.90 16.35
CA HIS A 2 -7.57 16.47 16.25
C HIS A 2 -6.09 16.25 16.55
N ASN A 3 -5.79 15.38 17.51
CA ASN A 3 -4.45 15.08 17.98
C ASN A 3 -3.88 13.89 17.20
N ILE A 4 -3.56 14.10 15.93
CA ILE A 4 -2.96 13.09 15.05
C ILE A 4 -1.56 13.57 14.66
N THR A 5 -0.56 12.72 14.83
CA THR A 5 0.83 12.98 14.46
C THR A 5 1.30 11.96 13.42
N VAL A 6 2.27 12.38 12.60
CA VAL A 6 2.98 11.46 11.70
C VAL A 6 4.20 10.97 12.46
N ALA A 7 4.21 9.67 12.81
CA ALA A 7 5.31 9.09 13.56
C ALA A 7 6.56 8.89 12.67
N HIS A 8 6.35 8.49 11.41
CA HIS A 8 7.41 8.30 10.44
C HIS A 8 6.98 8.73 9.04
N ARG A 9 7.94 9.23 8.25
CA ARG A 9 7.77 9.52 6.83
C ARG A 9 9.06 9.17 6.09
N GLU A 10 8.91 8.40 5.03
CA GLU A 10 9.99 8.09 4.12
C GLU A 10 9.56 8.29 2.67
N LEU A 11 10.54 8.61 1.82
CA LEU A 11 10.38 8.71 0.38
C LEU A 11 11.09 7.53 -0.25
N LEU A 12 10.35 6.74 -1.01
CA LEU A 12 10.90 5.56 -1.64
C LEU A 12 11.92 5.91 -2.73
N PRO A 13 13.11 5.30 -2.73
CA PRO A 13 13.98 5.31 -3.89
C PRO A 13 13.34 4.53 -5.05
N SER A 14 13.87 4.70 -6.26
CA SER A 14 13.37 4.04 -7.48
C SER A 14 13.45 2.50 -7.47
N SER A 15 14.03 1.88 -6.42
CA SER A 15 14.09 0.43 -6.22
C SER A 15 13.75 0.07 -4.78
N VAL A 16 12.90 -0.93 -4.60
CA VAL A 16 12.17 -1.24 -3.37
C VAL A 16 12.98 -2.11 -2.38
N SER A 17 14.27 -2.35 -2.66
CA SER A 17 15.20 -3.09 -1.78
C SER A 17 15.38 -2.48 -0.38
N SER A 18 14.95 -1.23 -0.17
CA SER A 18 15.02 -0.52 1.10
C SER A 18 13.70 -0.53 1.90
N VAL A 19 12.64 -1.22 1.44
CA VAL A 19 11.40 -1.37 2.24
C VAL A 19 11.64 -2.05 3.58
N SER A 20 12.79 -2.71 3.73
CA SER A 20 13.26 -3.22 5.02
C SER A 20 13.29 -2.18 6.13
N ASP A 21 13.64 -0.93 5.80
CA ASP A 21 13.74 0.15 6.76
C ASP A 21 12.36 0.80 7.01
N LEU A 22 11.46 0.77 6.03
CA LEU A 22 10.10 1.31 6.11
C LEU A 22 9.17 0.53 7.04
N LEU A 23 9.34 -0.78 7.06
CA LEU A 23 8.53 -1.74 7.81
C LEU A 23 9.33 -2.32 8.99
N GLY A 24 10.38 -1.61 9.43
CA GLY A 24 11.26 -2.07 10.50
C GLY A 24 10.48 -2.39 11.78
N GLU A 25 10.79 -3.53 12.37
CA GLU A 25 10.13 -4.06 13.57
C GLU A 25 10.37 -3.22 14.85
N GLU A 26 11.34 -2.29 14.81
CA GLU A 26 11.72 -1.48 15.98
C GLU A 26 10.65 -0.45 16.36
N ASP A 27 9.90 0.04 15.37
CA ASP A 27 8.82 1.00 15.57
C ASP A 27 7.49 0.35 15.13
N ASP A 28 6.67 -0.10 16.09
CA ASP A 28 5.39 -0.81 15.88
C ASP A 28 4.30 0.08 15.20
N TYR A 29 4.50 0.41 13.92
CA TYR A 29 3.59 1.22 13.12
C TYR A 29 2.49 0.36 12.49
N ARG A 30 1.24 0.60 12.92
CA ARG A 30 0.09 -0.23 12.53
C ARG A 30 -0.86 0.39 11.52
N ILE A 31 -0.75 1.69 11.28
CA ILE A 31 -1.57 2.43 10.30
C ILE A 31 -0.62 3.03 9.27
N ILE A 32 -0.69 2.52 8.04
CA ILE A 32 0.28 2.85 6.99
C ILE A 32 -0.44 3.56 5.85
N PHE A 33 -0.01 4.78 5.52
CA PHE A 33 -0.51 5.50 4.35
C PHE A 33 0.46 5.32 3.17
N LEU A 34 0.00 4.62 2.14
CA LEU A 34 0.80 4.28 0.98
C LEU A 34 0.48 5.22 -0.20
N ASN A 35 1.34 6.21 -0.39
CA ASN A 35 1.23 7.25 -1.41
C ASN A 35 2.20 6.99 -2.58
N VAL A 36 1.87 6.04 -3.45
CA VAL A 36 2.70 5.67 -4.61
C VAL A 36 1.81 5.34 -5.83
N ASN A 37 2.38 4.83 -6.92
CA ASN A 37 1.63 4.29 -8.07
C ASN A 37 1.37 2.78 -7.91
N PRO A 38 0.50 2.14 -8.73
CA PRO A 38 0.16 0.72 -8.57
C PRO A 38 1.35 -0.25 -8.56
N ALA A 39 2.33 -0.06 -9.45
CA ALA A 39 3.49 -0.95 -9.55
C ALA A 39 4.34 -0.97 -8.26
N PRO A 40 4.87 0.16 -7.76
CA PRO A 40 5.60 0.17 -6.49
C PRO A 40 4.72 -0.19 -5.29
N ALA A 41 3.40 0.13 -5.32
CA ALA A 41 2.49 -0.29 -4.25
C ALA A 41 2.49 -1.81 -4.09
N ARG A 42 2.49 -2.55 -5.20
CA ARG A 42 2.50 -4.01 -5.17
C ARG A 42 3.79 -4.59 -4.61
N GLU A 43 4.94 -4.03 -4.97
CA GLU A 43 6.23 -4.48 -4.43
C GLU A 43 6.28 -4.33 -2.90
N ILE A 44 5.79 -3.20 -2.38
CA ILE A 44 5.72 -2.92 -0.94
C ILE A 44 4.72 -3.85 -0.23
N LEU A 45 3.56 -4.10 -0.83
CA LEU A 45 2.57 -5.02 -0.26
C LEU A 45 3.07 -6.47 -0.27
N CYS A 46 3.91 -6.85 -1.24
CA CYS A 46 4.56 -8.15 -1.26
C CYS A 46 5.54 -8.28 -0.09
N GLU A 47 6.43 -7.31 0.10
CA GLU A 47 7.31 -7.26 1.28
C GLU A 47 6.54 -7.26 2.60
N ALA A 48 5.43 -6.52 2.67
CA ALA A 48 4.55 -6.52 3.84
C ALA A 48 3.96 -7.89 4.14
N TYR A 49 3.58 -8.67 3.13
CA TYR A 49 3.11 -10.03 3.31
C TYR A 49 4.19 -10.92 3.93
N HIS A 50 5.40 -10.90 3.38
CA HIS A 50 6.51 -11.73 3.85
C HIS A 50 6.95 -11.39 5.29
N ARG A 51 6.70 -10.16 5.73
CA ARG A 51 7.00 -9.68 7.10
C ARG A 51 5.84 -9.82 8.07
N GLY A 52 4.68 -10.31 7.62
CA GLY A 52 3.49 -10.40 8.49
C GLY A 52 2.84 -9.05 8.82
N HIS A 53 3.07 -8.02 8.01
CA HIS A 53 2.43 -6.70 8.12
C HIS A 53 1.02 -6.71 7.50
N SER A 54 0.24 -7.69 7.92
CA SER A 54 -1.11 -7.97 7.45
C SER A 54 -2.08 -8.06 8.63
N ILE A 55 -3.31 -8.48 8.35
CA ILE A 55 -4.34 -8.65 9.37
C ILE A 55 -3.86 -9.58 10.50
N PRO A 56 -4.32 -9.38 11.75
CA PRO A 56 -5.32 -8.39 12.19
C PRO A 56 -4.71 -7.08 12.73
N PHE A 57 -3.39 -6.91 12.72
CA PHE A 57 -2.71 -5.84 13.46
C PHE A 57 -2.37 -4.62 12.62
N TYR A 58 -2.41 -4.73 11.30
CA TYR A 58 -2.03 -3.67 10.37
C TYR A 58 -3.20 -3.27 9.48
N THR A 59 -3.33 -1.98 9.18
CA THR A 59 -4.26 -1.46 8.16
C THR A 59 -3.54 -0.50 7.22
N TRP A 60 -3.89 -0.62 5.95
CA TRP A 60 -3.30 0.13 4.85
C TRP A 60 -4.30 1.16 4.33
N ILE A 61 -3.84 2.40 4.13
CA ILE A 61 -4.59 3.45 3.48
C ILE A 61 -3.94 3.71 2.13
N LEU A 62 -4.71 3.52 1.06
CA LEU A 62 -4.25 3.48 -0.33
C LEU A 62 -4.98 4.52 -1.17
N TYR A 63 -4.48 4.74 -2.38
CA TYR A 63 -5.22 5.44 -3.41
C TYR A 63 -6.38 4.61 -3.97
N GLY A 64 -7.56 5.22 -4.06
CA GLY A 64 -8.77 4.64 -4.64
C GLY A 64 -9.00 4.98 -6.12
N TRP A 65 -7.98 5.51 -6.82
CA TRP A 65 -8.05 5.80 -8.26
C TRP A 65 -7.40 4.72 -9.13
N TYR A 66 -6.83 3.68 -8.53
CA TYR A 66 -6.28 2.55 -9.27
C TYR A 66 -7.37 1.75 -10.00
N ASP A 67 -7.00 1.12 -11.10
CA ASP A 67 -7.89 0.23 -11.84
C ASP A 67 -8.34 -0.96 -10.97
N SER A 68 -9.54 -1.48 -11.25
CA SER A 68 -10.04 -2.67 -10.56
C SER A 68 -9.09 -3.85 -10.79
N GLY A 69 -8.63 -4.47 -9.70
CA GLY A 69 -7.69 -5.59 -9.77
C GLY A 69 -6.26 -5.18 -10.12
N TRP A 70 -5.86 -3.92 -9.91
CA TRP A 70 -4.49 -3.43 -10.17
C TRP A 70 -3.37 -4.26 -9.53
N TRP A 71 -3.66 -4.96 -8.43
CA TRP A 71 -2.71 -5.83 -7.73
C TRP A 71 -2.55 -7.20 -8.38
N LYS A 72 -3.48 -7.56 -9.27
CA LYS A 72 -3.49 -8.81 -10.03
C LYS A 72 -2.71 -8.60 -11.31
N THR A 73 -1.70 -9.42 -11.56
CA THR A 73 -1.05 -9.41 -12.88
C THR A 73 -0.66 -10.81 -13.31
N PRO A 74 -0.57 -11.08 -14.61
CA PRO A 74 -0.14 -12.38 -15.12
C PRO A 74 1.32 -12.73 -14.79
N HIS A 75 2.16 -11.82 -14.30
CA HIS A 75 3.57 -12.06 -14.00
C HIS A 75 3.89 -11.68 -12.55
N SER A 76 4.59 -12.55 -11.82
CA SER A 76 5.07 -12.29 -10.47
C SER A 76 5.93 -11.02 -10.45
N ILE A 77 5.50 -10.01 -9.69
CA ILE A 77 6.32 -8.85 -9.36
C ILE A 77 7.07 -9.21 -8.09
N GLY A 78 8.39 -9.16 -8.21
CA GLY A 78 9.35 -9.24 -7.14
C GLY A 78 10.71 -8.84 -7.72
N THR A 79 11.32 -7.80 -7.20
CA THR A 79 12.76 -7.55 -7.42
C THR A 79 13.52 -8.34 -6.35
N GLY A 80 13.62 -9.67 -6.50
CA GLY A 80 14.27 -10.51 -5.50
C GLY A 80 13.81 -11.97 -5.51
N SER A 81 14.25 -12.74 -4.51
CA SER A 81 14.00 -14.18 -4.34
C SER A 81 12.58 -14.58 -3.90
N GLU A 82 11.67 -13.62 -3.74
CA GLU A 82 10.34 -13.85 -3.18
C GLU A 82 9.27 -13.27 -4.12
N ASN A 83 8.68 -14.16 -4.92
CA ASN A 83 7.55 -13.83 -5.79
C ASN A 83 6.26 -13.89 -4.96
N CYS A 84 5.46 -12.83 -4.98
CA CYS A 84 4.11 -12.87 -4.41
C CYS A 84 3.04 -13.30 -5.41
N THR A 85 2.08 -14.12 -4.96
CA THR A 85 0.84 -14.43 -5.67
C THR A 85 -0.20 -13.32 -5.47
N ASP A 86 -1.20 -13.30 -6.35
CA ASP A 86 -2.34 -12.38 -6.24
C ASP A 86 -3.09 -12.56 -4.91
N GLU A 87 -3.17 -13.79 -4.39
CA GLU A 87 -3.81 -14.12 -3.11
C GLU A 87 -3.03 -13.55 -1.93
N GLN A 88 -1.70 -13.63 -1.96
CA GLN A 88 -0.84 -13.09 -0.90
C GLN A 88 -0.99 -11.58 -0.79
N ILE A 89 -0.95 -10.86 -1.91
CA ILE A 89 -1.19 -9.41 -1.90
C ILE A 89 -2.63 -9.10 -1.49
N SER A 90 -3.61 -9.89 -1.94
CA SER A 90 -5.01 -9.71 -1.55
C SER A 90 -5.22 -9.83 -0.03
N SER A 91 -4.49 -10.71 0.65
CA SER A 91 -4.56 -10.88 2.10
C SER A 91 -4.06 -9.65 2.88
N VAL A 92 -3.07 -8.92 2.35
CA VAL A 92 -2.58 -7.67 2.95
C VAL A 92 -3.59 -6.54 2.73
N LEU A 93 -4.27 -6.55 1.59
CA LEU A 93 -5.31 -5.58 1.23
C LEU A 93 -6.63 -5.81 1.98
N GLU A 94 -6.80 -6.95 2.63
CA GLU A 94 -7.98 -7.23 3.45
C GLU A 94 -8.09 -6.20 4.58
N TYR A 95 -9.25 -5.55 4.72
CA TYR A 95 -9.50 -4.43 5.65
C TYR A 95 -8.64 -3.17 5.42
N SER A 96 -8.12 -2.96 4.20
CA SER A 96 -7.54 -1.68 3.79
C SER A 96 -8.60 -0.63 3.45
N PHE A 97 -8.21 0.64 3.52
CA PHE A 97 -9.02 1.78 3.07
C PHE A 97 -8.47 2.33 1.76
N ALA A 98 -9.34 2.55 0.78
CA ALA A 98 -8.98 3.23 -0.45
C ALA A 98 -9.61 4.63 -0.49
N LEU A 99 -8.78 5.66 -0.66
CA LEU A 99 -9.20 7.05 -0.71
C LEU A 99 -9.12 7.60 -2.13
N ARG A 100 -10.25 8.07 -2.65
CA ARG A 100 -10.30 8.82 -3.91
C ARG A 100 -10.88 10.20 -3.67
N CYS A 101 -10.22 11.21 -4.23
CA CYS A 101 -10.83 12.52 -4.36
C CYS A 101 -11.85 12.47 -5.51
N VAL A 102 -13.05 13.03 -5.29
CA VAL A 102 -14.07 13.17 -6.33
C VAL A 102 -14.32 14.66 -6.49
N SER A 103 -13.93 15.22 -7.64
CA SER A 103 -14.31 16.59 -7.96
C SER A 103 -15.80 16.61 -8.29
N HIS A 104 -16.61 17.29 -7.48
CA HIS A 104 -18.00 17.58 -7.82
C HIS A 104 -18.00 18.73 -8.85
N ALA A 105 -17.67 18.42 -10.11
CA ALA A 105 -18.01 19.32 -11.19
C ALA A 105 -19.54 19.40 -11.19
N ILE A 106 -20.08 20.52 -10.69
CA ILE A 106 -21.51 20.82 -10.77
C ILE A 106 -21.88 20.59 -12.23
N ARG A 107 -22.75 19.60 -12.48
CA ARG A 107 -23.51 19.50 -13.74
C ARG A 107 -24.36 20.76 -13.83
N GLN A 108 -23.76 21.90 -14.20
CA GLN A 108 -24.52 23.03 -14.69
C GLN A 108 -24.97 22.66 -16.09
N GLY A 109 -26.28 22.76 -16.27
CA GLY A 109 -27.05 22.14 -17.34
C GLY A 109 -26.52 22.45 -18.74
N ARG A 110 -26.73 21.46 -19.59
CA ARG A 110 -26.89 21.67 -21.02
C ARG A 110 -28.21 21.04 -21.43
#